data_AF-A0A966NPV9-F1
#
_entry.id   AF-A0A966NPV9-F1
#
_cell.length_a   1.000
_cell.length_b   1.000
_cell.length_c   1.000
_cell.angle_alpha   90.00
_cell.angle_beta   90.00
_cell.angle_gamma   90.00
#
_symmetry.space_group_name_H-M   'P 1'
#
loop_
_entity.id
_entity.type
_entity.pdbx_description
1 polymer ?
#
loop_
_entity_poly.entity_id
_entity_poly.type
_entity_poly.pdbx_seq_one_letter_code
_entity_poly.pdbx_strand_id
1 'polypeptide(L)'
;MGNFDYWIKGFEAALSSGNLIYGFIGTFLGTLVGVLPGIGPALAIGLLLPITLKVSATQALIMFAAIYYGAMYGGSTTSILLNTPGESGSVITAVEGNKMARAGKAGAALATSAIGSFLAGTIATMLLALAAPQLADIAIKVQPAGFLALIITAFATVGTLLGSSRVRGIVALAVGLTVGLIGADLQSGSMRLTFGNENAIDGIETV
;
A
#
# COMPACT_ATOMS: atom_id res chain seq x y z
N MET A 1 21.21 17.23 -13.81
CA MET A 1 19.93 17.88 -13.47
C MET A 1 19.86 17.96 -11.97
N GLY A 2 19.59 19.15 -11.42
CA GLY A 2 19.44 19.30 -9.98
C GLY A 2 18.15 18.64 -9.49
N ASN A 3 18.03 18.36 -8.19
CA ASN A 3 16.78 17.84 -7.61
C ASN A 3 15.60 18.73 -8.00
N PHE A 4 15.76 20.05 -8.01
CA PHE A 4 14.72 21.01 -8.38
C PHE A 4 14.16 20.82 -9.81
N ASP A 5 14.99 20.42 -10.78
CA ASP A 5 14.55 20.19 -12.17
C ASP A 5 13.58 19.00 -12.27
N TYR A 6 13.83 17.95 -11.49
CA TYR A 6 12.95 16.78 -11.44
C TYR A 6 11.57 17.13 -10.89
N TRP A 7 11.51 18.06 -9.95
CA TRP A 7 10.27 18.50 -9.33
C TRP A 7 9.43 19.32 -10.31
N ILE A 8 10.04 20.29 -10.99
CA ILE A 8 9.35 21.09 -12.00
C ILE A 8 8.76 20.19 -13.08
N LYS A 9 9.55 19.26 -13.61
CA LYS A 9 9.07 18.29 -14.60
C LYS A 9 7.95 17.41 -14.07
N GLY A 10 8.04 16.99 -12.81
CA GLY A 10 7.00 16.22 -12.14
C GLY A 10 5.68 16.99 -12.05
N PHE A 11 5.72 18.25 -11.62
CA PHE A 11 4.55 19.11 -11.55
C PHE A 11 3.97 19.42 -12.94
N GLU A 12 4.82 19.70 -13.93
CA GLU A 12 4.40 19.92 -15.32
C GLU A 12 3.67 18.69 -15.88
N ALA A 13 4.22 17.50 -15.66
CA ALA A 13 3.58 16.25 -16.05
C ALA A 13 2.25 16.07 -15.30
N ALA A 14 2.23 16.24 -13.99
CA ALA A 14 1.03 16.04 -13.17
C ALA A 14 -0.13 16.98 -13.53
N LEU A 15 0.17 18.24 -13.88
CA LEU A 15 -0.81 19.26 -14.25
C LEU A 15 -1.30 19.17 -15.70
N SER A 16 -0.73 18.28 -16.51
CA SER A 16 -1.23 18.05 -17.86
C SER A 16 -2.67 17.51 -17.84
N SER A 17 -3.51 17.99 -18.75
CA SER A 17 -4.95 17.66 -18.77
C SER A 17 -5.22 16.15 -18.83
N GLY A 18 -4.41 15.41 -19.59
CA GLY A 18 -4.54 13.95 -19.66
C GLY A 18 -4.28 13.27 -18.31
N ASN A 19 -3.25 13.70 -17.59
CA ASN A 19 -2.88 13.12 -16.31
C ASN A 19 -3.87 13.47 -15.19
N LEU A 20 -4.45 14.68 -15.23
CA LEU A 20 -5.51 15.09 -14.31
C LEU A 20 -6.76 14.22 -14.46
N ILE A 21 -7.12 13.80 -15.68
CA ILE A 21 -8.26 12.89 -15.90
C ILE A 21 -8.00 11.54 -15.24
N TYR A 22 -6.81 10.96 -15.43
CA TYR A 22 -6.45 9.70 -14.77
C TYR A 22 -6.36 9.85 -13.25
N GLY A 23 -5.86 10.98 -12.75
CA GLY A 23 -5.89 11.30 -11.32
C GLY A 23 -7.32 11.40 -10.77
N PHE A 24 -8.24 12.02 -11.52
CA PHE A 24 -9.64 12.12 -11.13
C PHE A 24 -10.32 10.74 -11.12
N ILE A 25 -10.19 9.96 -12.20
CA ILE A 25 -10.74 8.60 -12.29
C ILE A 25 -10.18 7.73 -11.16
N GLY A 26 -8.86 7.80 -10.93
CA GLY A 26 -8.21 7.05 -9.86
C GLY A 26 -8.73 7.44 -8.48
N THR A 27 -8.88 8.74 -8.21
CA THR A 27 -9.43 9.22 -6.92
C THR A 27 -10.87 8.77 -6.72
N PHE A 28 -11.69 8.86 -7.78
CA PHE A 28 -13.09 8.45 -7.75
C PHE A 28 -13.23 6.95 -7.48
N LEU A 29 -12.53 6.12 -8.27
CA LEU A 29 -12.53 4.66 -8.09
C LEU A 29 -11.94 4.26 -6.74
N GLY A 30 -10.83 4.87 -6.34
CA GLY A 30 -10.23 4.66 -5.03
C GLY A 30 -11.20 4.94 -3.90
N THR A 31 -11.90 6.08 -3.95
CA THR A 31 -12.89 6.43 -2.93
C THR A 31 -14.04 5.42 -2.88
N LEU A 32 -14.58 5.02 -4.03
CA LEU A 32 -15.64 4.00 -4.11
C LEU A 32 -15.18 2.67 -3.49
N VAL A 33 -13.98 2.21 -3.84
CA VAL A 33 -13.42 0.97 -3.30
C VAL A 33 -13.14 1.09 -1.81
N GLY A 34 -12.60 2.22 -1.34
CA GLY A 34 -12.34 2.44 0.08
C GLY A 34 -13.61 2.40 0.94
N VAL A 35 -14.76 2.82 0.39
CA VAL A 35 -16.05 2.74 1.09
C VAL A 35 -16.58 1.29 1.15
N LEU A 36 -15.96 0.32 0.48
CA LEU A 36 -16.32 -1.09 0.63
C LEU A 36 -15.51 -1.72 1.78
N PRO A 37 -16.17 -2.27 2.82
CA PRO A 37 -15.46 -2.89 3.94
C PRO A 37 -14.63 -4.09 3.47
N GLY A 38 -13.40 -4.20 3.96
CA GLY A 38 -12.51 -5.33 3.68
C GLY A 38 -11.79 -5.28 2.33
N ILE A 39 -11.97 -4.21 1.53
CA ILE A 39 -11.23 -4.04 0.27
C ILE A 39 -10.17 -2.94 0.44
N GLY A 40 -8.91 -3.36 0.36
CA GLY A 40 -7.75 -2.50 0.47
C GLY A 40 -7.34 -1.81 -0.84
N PRO A 41 -6.57 -0.70 -0.78
CA PRO A 41 -5.96 -0.10 -1.97
C PRO A 41 -5.06 -1.07 -2.74
N ALA A 42 -4.39 -2.00 -2.06
CA ALA A 42 -3.53 -2.98 -2.72
C ALA A 42 -4.32 -3.85 -3.71
N LEU A 43 -5.50 -4.32 -3.29
CA LEU A 43 -6.39 -5.11 -4.14
C LEU A 43 -6.96 -4.28 -5.29
N ALA A 44 -7.37 -3.03 -5.01
CA ALA A 44 -7.85 -2.10 -6.03
C ALA A 44 -6.81 -1.84 -7.13
N ILE A 45 -5.55 -1.60 -6.74
CA ILE A 45 -4.44 -1.39 -7.66
C ILE A 45 -4.12 -2.68 -8.42
N GLY A 46 -4.14 -3.83 -7.75
CA GLY A 46 -3.93 -5.14 -8.38
C GLY A 46 -4.95 -5.43 -9.49
N LEU A 47 -6.24 -5.18 -9.24
CA LEU A 47 -7.30 -5.36 -10.24
C LEU A 47 -7.17 -4.42 -11.44
N LEU A 48 -6.59 -3.23 -11.23
CA LEU A 48 -6.39 -2.23 -12.28
C LEU A 48 -4.99 -2.28 -12.90
N LEU A 49 -4.11 -3.18 -12.46
CA LEU A 49 -2.79 -3.37 -13.04
C LEU A 49 -2.81 -3.59 -14.56
N PRO A 50 -3.78 -4.32 -15.16
CA PRO A 50 -3.86 -4.50 -16.61
C PRO A 50 -4.02 -3.20 -17.41
N ILE A 51 -4.42 -2.09 -16.78
CA ILE A 51 -4.53 -0.80 -17.47
C ILE A 51 -3.16 -0.32 -17.98
N THR A 52 -2.07 -0.75 -17.33
CA THR A 52 -0.69 -0.41 -17.71
C THR A 52 -0.33 -0.90 -19.11
N LEU A 53 -1.07 -1.86 -19.66
CA LEU A 53 -0.92 -2.34 -21.03
C LEU A 53 -1.47 -1.37 -22.08
N LYS A 54 -2.33 -0.42 -21.68
CA LYS A 54 -3.05 0.49 -22.58
C LYS A 54 -2.70 1.97 -22.39
N VAL A 55 -2.16 2.35 -21.23
CA VAL A 55 -1.87 3.74 -20.89
C VAL A 55 -0.38 3.92 -20.58
N SER A 56 0.11 5.15 -20.70
CA SER A 56 1.52 5.45 -20.40
C SER A 56 1.84 5.17 -18.93
N ALA A 57 3.10 4.81 -18.64
CA ALA A 57 3.56 4.54 -17.28
C ALA A 57 3.28 5.71 -16.32
N THR A 58 3.48 6.96 -16.78
CA THR A 58 3.18 8.16 -15.97
C THR A 58 1.70 8.25 -15.61
N GLN A 59 0.80 8.02 -16.56
CA GLN A 59 -0.64 8.05 -16.32
C GLN A 59 -1.08 6.94 -15.36
N ALA A 60 -0.56 5.73 -15.54
CA ALA A 60 -0.85 4.60 -14.66
C ALA A 60 -0.39 4.88 -13.22
N LEU A 61 0.84 5.40 -13.04
CA LEU A 61 1.36 5.74 -11.71
C LEU A 61 0.54 6.83 -11.02
N ILE A 62 0.14 7.87 -11.75
CA ILE A 62 -0.74 8.93 -11.22
C ILE A 62 -2.09 8.34 -10.81
N MET A 63 -2.67 7.46 -11.63
CA MET A 63 -3.93 6.81 -11.31
C MET A 63 -3.81 5.89 -10.07
N PHE A 64 -2.75 5.09 -9.97
CA PHE A 64 -2.53 4.19 -8.83
C PHE A 64 -2.28 4.96 -7.53
N ALA A 65 -1.52 6.06 -7.58
CA ALA A 65 -1.38 6.96 -6.45
C ALA A 65 -2.73 7.54 -6.04
N ALA A 66 -3.53 8.01 -7.01
CA ALA A 66 -4.86 8.54 -6.75
C ALA A 66 -5.83 7.50 -6.16
N ILE A 67 -5.78 6.24 -6.63
CA ILE A 67 -6.54 5.12 -6.06
C ILE A 67 -6.12 4.88 -4.62
N TYR A 68 -4.82 4.86 -4.35
CA TYR A 68 -4.29 4.64 -2.99
C TYR A 68 -4.81 5.69 -2.01
N TYR A 69 -4.67 6.97 -2.33
CA TYR A 69 -5.16 8.06 -1.47
C TYR A 69 -6.69 8.08 -1.37
N GLY A 70 -7.39 7.85 -2.48
CA GLY A 70 -8.86 7.77 -2.50
C GLY A 70 -9.38 6.63 -1.62
N ALA A 71 -8.77 5.46 -1.69
CA ALA A 71 -9.17 4.30 -0.89
C ALA A 71 -8.84 4.48 0.61
N MET A 72 -7.68 5.04 0.93
CA MET A 72 -7.32 5.39 2.31
C MET A 72 -8.31 6.40 2.92
N TYR A 73 -8.79 7.35 2.13
CA TYR A 73 -9.83 8.28 2.56
C TYR A 73 -11.22 7.62 2.64
N GLY A 74 -11.65 6.88 1.61
CA GLY A 74 -12.93 6.18 1.61
C GLY A 74 -13.06 5.19 2.76
N GLY A 75 -11.97 4.48 3.09
CA GLY A 75 -11.89 3.53 4.20
C GLY A 75 -12.11 4.15 5.57
N SER A 76 -11.84 5.45 5.74
CA SER A 76 -12.16 6.13 6.99
C SER A 76 -13.67 6.31 7.16
N THR A 77 -14.42 6.45 6.07
CA THR A 77 -15.89 6.64 6.10
C THR A 77 -16.58 5.39 6.65
N THR A 78 -16.23 4.20 6.16
CA THR A 78 -16.74 2.93 6.70
C THR A 78 -16.26 2.66 8.12
N SER A 79 -15.00 2.96 8.42
CA SER A 79 -14.45 2.82 9.77
C SER A 79 -15.21 3.68 10.78
N ILE A 80 -15.45 4.95 10.45
CA ILE A 80 -16.14 5.92 11.31
C ILE A 80 -17.62 5.58 11.44
N LEU A 81 -18.32 5.33 10.34
CA LEU A 81 -19.78 5.18 10.39
C LEU A 81 -20.23 3.78 10.80
N LEU A 82 -19.49 2.75 10.38
CA LEU A 82 -19.91 1.34 10.53
C LEU A 82 -19.02 0.52 11.48
N ASN A 83 -17.92 1.08 11.98
CA ASN A 83 -16.95 0.37 12.83
C ASN A 83 -16.33 -0.86 12.15
N THR A 84 -16.25 -0.86 10.82
CA THR A 84 -15.70 -1.97 10.02
C THR A 84 -14.46 -1.48 9.27
N PRO A 85 -13.25 -1.57 9.87
CA PRO A 85 -12.04 -1.15 9.20
C PRO A 85 -11.73 -2.05 8.00
N GLY A 86 -11.50 -1.44 6.83
CA GLY A 86 -11.06 -2.17 5.65
C GLY A 86 -9.55 -2.44 5.59
N GLU A 87 -8.77 -1.73 6.41
CA GLU A 87 -7.31 -1.80 6.42
C GLU A 87 -6.75 -1.72 7.84
N SER A 88 -5.59 -2.31 8.06
CA SER A 88 -4.93 -2.34 9.38
C SER A 88 -4.65 -0.95 9.94
N GLY A 89 -4.30 0.01 9.07
CA GLY A 89 -4.08 1.41 9.45
C GLY A 89 -5.34 2.15 9.92
N SER A 90 -6.53 1.64 9.59
CA SER A 90 -7.81 2.29 9.90
C SER A 90 -8.46 1.80 11.19
N VAL A 91 -7.83 0.84 11.90
CA VAL A 91 -8.38 0.26 13.14
C VAL A 91 -8.57 1.33 14.22
N ILE A 92 -7.59 2.20 14.42
CA ILE A 92 -7.71 3.30 15.41
C ILE A 92 -8.79 4.30 15.00
N THR A 93 -8.90 4.58 13.69
CA THR A 93 -9.96 5.43 13.13
C THR A 93 -11.34 4.82 13.38
N ALA A 94 -11.49 3.49 13.27
CA ALA A 94 -12.74 2.81 13.61
C ALA A 94 -13.08 2.97 15.09
N VAL A 95 -12.13 2.73 16.00
CA VAL A 95 -12.35 2.82 17.44
C VAL A 95 -12.77 4.22 17.88
N GLU A 96 -11.96 5.24 17.60
CA GLU A 96 -12.23 6.60 18.09
C GLU A 96 -13.25 7.34 17.22
N GLY A 97 -13.16 7.17 15.90
CA GLY A 97 -14.07 7.79 14.95
C GLY A 97 -15.50 7.29 15.09
N ASN A 98 -15.70 5.98 15.26
CA ASN A 98 -17.04 5.43 15.49
C ASN A 98 -17.63 5.85 16.83
N LYS A 99 -16.81 5.93 17.89
CA LYS A 99 -17.23 6.48 19.18
C LYS A 99 -17.73 7.93 19.05
N MET A 100 -17.04 8.75 18.27
CA MET A 100 -17.47 10.13 17.97
C MET A 100 -18.75 10.15 17.12
N ALA A 101 -18.87 9.29 16.11
CA ALA A 101 -20.07 9.17 15.29
C ALA A 101 -21.30 8.76 16.10
N ARG A 102 -21.17 7.78 17.00
CA ARG A 102 -22.22 7.33 17.93
C ARG A 102 -22.64 8.40 18.94
N ALA A 103 -21.76 9.35 19.23
CA ALA A 103 -22.08 10.53 20.04
C ALA A 103 -22.77 11.66 19.25
N GLY A 104 -23.26 11.38 18.03
CA GLY A 104 -23.93 12.36 17.16
C GLY A 104 -22.98 13.30 16.42
N LYS A 105 -21.66 13.09 16.52
CA LYS A 105 -20.62 13.95 15.93
C LYS A 105 -19.99 13.33 14.68
N ALA A 106 -20.76 12.61 13.88
CA ALA A 106 -20.27 11.90 12.69
C ALA A 106 -19.61 12.83 11.66
N GLY A 107 -20.22 13.99 11.39
CA GLY A 107 -19.64 14.98 10.47
C GLY A 107 -18.29 15.54 10.95
N ALA A 108 -18.16 15.78 12.25
CA ALA A 108 -16.88 16.22 12.84
C ALA A 108 -15.82 15.12 12.74
N ALA A 109 -16.18 13.86 13.00
CA ALA A 109 -15.28 12.72 12.88
C ALA A 109 -14.75 12.56 11.45
N LEU A 110 -15.64 12.63 10.45
CA LEU A 110 -15.29 12.57 9.04
C LEU A 110 -14.39 13.75 8.63
N ALA A 111 -14.74 14.96 9.04
CA ALA A 111 -13.94 16.15 8.74
C ALA A 111 -12.54 16.09 9.37
N THR A 112 -12.42 15.66 10.64
CA THR A 112 -11.13 15.50 11.30
C THR A 112 -10.28 14.44 10.59
N SER A 113 -10.87 13.32 10.18
CA SER A 113 -10.17 12.31 9.39
C SER A 113 -9.71 12.86 8.03
N ALA A 114 -10.58 13.59 7.32
CA ALA A 114 -10.26 14.18 6.02
C ALA A 114 -9.07 15.16 6.11
N ILE A 115 -9.16 16.11 7.04
CA ILE A 115 -8.14 17.16 7.22
C ILE A 115 -6.84 16.55 7.72
N GLY A 116 -6.91 15.62 8.67
CA GLY A 116 -5.74 14.91 9.19
C GLY A 116 -5.02 14.14 8.10
N SER A 117 -5.74 13.35 7.30
CA SER A 117 -5.17 12.59 6.18
C SER A 117 -4.60 13.49 5.09
N PHE A 118 -5.25 14.61 4.77
CA PHE A 118 -4.74 15.57 3.79
C PHE A 118 -3.42 16.21 4.24
N LEU A 119 -3.35 16.68 5.48
CA LEU A 119 -2.14 17.32 6.02
C LEU A 119 -1.00 16.30 6.17
N ALA A 120 -1.26 15.18 6.82
CA ALA A 120 -0.25 14.14 7.02
C ALA A 120 0.23 13.56 5.69
N GLY A 121 -0.68 13.28 4.75
CA GLY A 121 -0.38 12.81 3.41
C GLY A 121 0.49 13.81 2.64
N THR A 122 0.11 15.10 2.63
CA THR A 122 0.87 16.14 1.94
C THR A 122 2.29 16.28 2.51
N ILE A 123 2.42 16.31 3.83
CA ILE A 123 3.74 16.41 4.50
C ILE A 123 4.58 15.17 4.18
N ALA A 124 4.01 13.96 4.32
CA ALA A 124 4.72 12.71 4.03
C ALA A 124 5.17 12.63 2.58
N THR A 125 4.32 13.00 1.61
CA THR A 125 4.66 13.02 0.18
C THR A 125 5.74 14.04 -0.13
N MET A 126 5.69 15.22 0.49
CA MET A 126 6.72 16.25 0.30
C MET A 126 8.08 15.79 0.86
N LEU A 127 8.09 15.24 2.07
CA LEU A 127 9.31 14.67 2.67
C LEU A 127 9.86 13.52 1.84
N LEU A 128 8.99 12.63 1.35
CA LEU A 128 9.38 11.54 0.47
C LEU A 128 9.96 12.06 -0.84
N ALA A 129 9.33 13.05 -1.48
CA ALA A 129 9.84 13.63 -2.72
C ALA A 129 11.23 14.27 -2.54
N LEU A 130 11.53 14.83 -1.35
CA LEU A 130 12.86 15.38 -1.03
C LEU A 130 13.89 14.28 -0.78
N ALA A 131 13.50 13.23 -0.08
CA ALA A 131 14.37 12.10 0.23
C ALA A 131 14.52 11.11 -0.94
N ALA A 132 13.60 11.10 -1.91
CA ALA A 132 13.51 10.08 -2.95
C ALA A 132 14.80 9.91 -3.78
N PRO A 133 15.49 10.97 -4.24
CA PRO A 133 16.74 10.82 -4.97
C PRO A 133 17.84 10.16 -4.14
N GLN A 134 17.98 10.57 -2.87
CA GLN A 134 18.98 10.02 -1.95
C GLN A 134 18.68 8.56 -1.59
N LEU A 135 17.39 8.24 -1.39
CA LEU A 135 16.94 6.88 -1.15
C LEU A 135 17.18 5.99 -2.38
N ALA A 136 16.98 6.50 -3.59
CA ALA A 136 17.26 5.77 -4.83
C ALA A 136 18.76 5.45 -4.96
N ASP A 137 19.65 6.40 -4.67
CA ASP A 137 21.10 6.18 -4.69
C ASP A 137 21.56 5.13 -3.67
N ILE A 138 20.90 5.07 -2.51
CA ILE A 138 21.15 4.03 -1.50
C ILE A 138 20.60 2.68 -1.98
N ALA A 139 19.38 2.66 -2.53
CA ALA A 139 18.72 1.44 -2.97
C ALA A 139 19.50 0.70 -4.06
N ILE A 140 20.10 1.42 -5.02
CA ILE A 140 20.88 0.81 -6.11
C ILE A 140 22.18 0.18 -5.60
N LYS A 141 22.71 0.62 -4.46
CA LYS A 141 23.91 0.04 -3.83
C LYS A 141 23.63 -1.25 -3.07
N VAL A 142 22.36 -1.58 -2.81
CA VAL A 142 21.97 -2.81 -2.11
C VAL A 142 22.25 -4.01 -3.01
N GLN A 143 23.36 -4.69 -2.74
CA GLN A 143 23.74 -5.92 -3.41
C GLN A 143 22.94 -7.12 -2.87
N PRO A 144 22.98 -8.30 -3.53
CA PRO A 144 22.22 -9.48 -3.10
C PRO A 144 22.42 -9.86 -1.62
N ALA A 145 23.66 -9.74 -1.11
CA ALA A 145 23.97 -9.99 0.30
C ALA A 145 23.30 -8.97 1.25
N GLY A 146 23.25 -7.69 0.84
CA GLY A 146 22.53 -6.65 1.57
C GLY A 146 21.02 -6.87 1.54
N PHE A 147 20.48 -7.31 0.40
CA PHE A 147 19.06 -7.65 0.27
C PHE A 147 18.67 -8.82 1.18
N LEU A 148 19.49 -9.88 1.26
CA LEU A 148 19.31 -10.98 2.20
C LEU A 148 19.33 -10.49 3.66
N ALA A 149 20.32 -9.66 4.02
CA ALA A 149 20.43 -9.11 5.37
C ALA A 149 19.21 -8.26 5.75
N LEU A 150 18.68 -7.45 4.81
CA LEU A 150 17.47 -6.68 5.00
C LEU A 150 16.25 -7.57 5.23
N ILE A 151 16.08 -8.63 4.43
CA ILE A 151 14.98 -9.60 4.58
C ILE A 151 15.06 -10.30 5.94
N ILE A 152 16.25 -10.79 6.34
CA ILE A 152 16.45 -11.41 7.66
C ILE A 152 16.13 -10.43 8.78
N THR A 153 16.58 -9.17 8.65
CA THR A 153 16.32 -8.13 9.66
C THR A 153 14.84 -7.83 9.76
N ALA A 154 14.12 -7.71 8.64
CA ALA A 154 12.68 -7.50 8.60
C ALA A 154 11.90 -8.64 9.27
N PHE A 155 12.29 -9.89 9.00
CA PHE A 155 11.70 -11.05 9.65
C PHE A 155 12.04 -11.14 11.14
N ALA A 156 13.25 -10.77 11.54
CA ALA A 156 13.64 -10.69 12.94
C ALA A 156 12.80 -9.65 13.70
N THR A 157 12.57 -8.46 13.14
CA THR A 157 11.73 -7.44 13.77
C THR A 157 10.25 -7.84 13.83
N VAL A 158 9.70 -8.48 12.80
CA VAL A 158 8.35 -9.08 12.86
C VAL A 158 8.26 -10.09 14.01
N GLY A 159 9.27 -10.95 14.17
CA GLY A 159 9.36 -11.89 15.28
C GLY A 159 9.35 -11.24 16.68
N THR A 160 9.83 -10.00 16.80
CA THR A 160 9.80 -9.26 18.08
C THR A 160 8.46 -8.58 18.37
N LEU A 161 7.62 -8.35 17.37
CA LEU A 161 6.29 -7.74 17.51
C LEU A 161 5.17 -8.76 17.79
N LEU A 162 5.44 -10.06 17.57
CA LEU A 162 4.49 -11.16 17.71
C LEU A 162 4.29 -11.60 19.17
N GLY A 163 3.62 -10.74 19.96
CA GLY A 163 2.95 -11.12 21.21
C GLY A 163 3.87 -11.53 22.38
N SER A 164 3.28 -12.20 23.38
CA SER A 164 3.94 -12.51 24.66
C SER A 164 4.98 -13.64 24.59
N SER A 165 5.06 -14.39 23.49
CA SER A 165 5.94 -15.55 23.34
C SER A 165 6.75 -15.49 22.05
N ARG A 166 8.04 -15.13 22.18
CA ARG A 166 9.01 -15.04 21.08
C ARG A 166 9.15 -16.34 20.28
N VAL A 167 9.09 -17.49 20.95
CA VAL A 167 9.20 -18.82 20.30
C VAL A 167 8.02 -19.06 19.36
N ARG A 168 6.79 -18.77 19.81
CA ARG A 168 5.59 -18.93 18.97
C ARG A 168 5.62 -18.01 17.76
N GLY A 169 6.11 -16.78 17.93
CA GLY A 169 6.29 -15.82 16.82
C GLY A 169 7.26 -16.33 15.76
N ILE A 170 8.43 -16.84 16.17
CA ILE A 170 9.43 -17.40 15.23
C ILE A 170 8.89 -18.65 14.52
N VAL A 171 8.21 -19.54 15.24
CA VAL A 171 7.61 -20.75 14.63
C VAL A 171 6.52 -20.37 13.63
N ALA A 172 5.62 -19.45 13.99
CA ALA A 172 4.58 -18.97 13.07
C ALA A 172 5.17 -18.32 11.81
N LEU A 173 6.23 -17.52 11.98
CA LEU A 173 6.96 -16.91 10.88
C LEU A 173 7.61 -17.94 9.96
N ALA A 174 8.29 -18.95 10.53
CA ALA A 174 8.92 -20.01 9.76
C ALA A 174 7.89 -20.82 8.95
N VAL A 175 6.74 -21.13 9.55
CA VAL A 175 5.63 -21.81 8.84
C VAL A 175 5.10 -20.93 7.72
N GLY A 176 4.78 -19.65 8.00
CA GLY A 176 4.28 -18.71 7.00
C GLY A 176 5.25 -18.51 5.82
N LEU A 177 6.56 -18.42 6.09
CA LEU A 177 7.57 -18.32 5.05
C LEU A 177 7.67 -19.59 4.20
N THR A 178 7.58 -20.76 4.82
CA THR A 178 7.62 -22.03 4.09
C THR A 178 6.42 -22.15 3.16
N VAL A 179 5.23 -21.77 3.64
CA VAL A 179 3.98 -21.76 2.85
C VAL A 179 4.05 -20.74 1.71
N GLY A 180 4.52 -19.52 1.97
CA GLY A 180 4.64 -18.45 0.96
C GLY A 180 5.72 -18.67 -0.09
N LEU A 181 6.65 -19.61 0.13
CA LEU A 181 7.66 -20.00 -0.86
C LEU A 181 7.15 -21.04 -1.87
N ILE A 182 5.94 -21.58 -1.68
CA ILE A 182 5.34 -22.52 -2.64
C ILE A 182 4.92 -21.73 -3.88
N GLY A 183 5.45 -22.09 -5.04
CA GLY A 183 5.09 -21.49 -6.33
C GLY A 183 6.28 -21.10 -7.20
N ALA A 184 5.97 -20.43 -8.32
CA ALA A 184 6.97 -19.83 -9.20
C ALA A 184 7.48 -18.51 -8.62
N ASP A 185 8.80 -18.35 -8.53
CA ASP A 185 9.42 -17.07 -8.19
C ASP A 185 9.27 -16.08 -9.36
N LEU A 186 8.49 -15.01 -9.19
CA LEU A 186 8.19 -14.05 -10.28
C LEU A 186 9.43 -13.38 -10.88
N GLN A 187 10.55 -13.33 -10.14
CA GLN A 187 11.75 -12.62 -10.57
C GLN A 187 12.71 -13.52 -11.36
N SER A 188 12.87 -14.78 -10.94
CA SER A 188 13.78 -15.75 -11.59
C SER A 188 13.08 -16.81 -12.44
N GLY A 189 11.77 -16.97 -12.30
CA GLY A 189 11.00 -18.08 -12.91
C GLY A 189 11.30 -19.45 -12.29
N SER A 190 12.05 -19.51 -11.19
CA SER A 190 12.39 -20.78 -10.53
C SER A 190 11.21 -21.34 -9.74
N MET A 191 10.98 -22.64 -9.87
CA MET A 191 9.93 -23.35 -9.15
C MET A 191 10.40 -23.69 -7.74
N ARG A 192 9.68 -23.23 -6.72
CA ARG A 192 10.03 -23.45 -5.31
C ARG A 192 8.91 -24.25 -4.63
N LEU A 193 9.31 -25.33 -3.95
CA LEU A 193 8.41 -26.17 -3.13
C LEU A 193 7.13 -26.64 -3.85
N THR A 194 7.13 -26.76 -5.17
CA THR A 194 5.98 -27.27 -5.95
C THR A 194 5.90 -28.79 -5.97
N PHE A 195 7.01 -29.47 -5.67
CA PHE A 195 7.12 -30.94 -5.59
C PHE A 195 6.56 -31.69 -6.82
N GLY A 196 6.58 -31.08 -8.00
CA GLY A 196 6.08 -31.66 -9.25
C GLY A 196 4.56 -31.53 -9.46
N ASN A 197 3.85 -30.81 -8.59
CA ASN A 197 2.43 -30.51 -8.78
C ASN A 197 2.24 -29.23 -9.60
N GLU A 198 1.60 -29.34 -10.77
CA GLU A 198 1.31 -28.21 -11.65
C GLU A 198 0.33 -27.20 -11.04
N ASN A 199 -0.57 -27.64 -10.15
CA ASN A 199 -1.48 -26.72 -9.46
C ASN A 199 -0.77 -25.89 -8.37
N ALA A 200 0.43 -26.31 -7.95
CA ALA A 200 1.22 -25.57 -6.96
C ALA A 200 2.08 -24.46 -7.58
N ILE A 201 2.07 -24.32 -8.92
CA ILE A 201 2.86 -23.31 -9.65
C ILE A 201 2.38 -21.90 -9.34
N ASP A 202 1.06 -21.71 -9.22
CA ASP A 202 0.44 -20.44 -8.86
C ASP A 202 0.60 -20.10 -7.37
N GLY A 203 1.16 -21.03 -6.58
CA GLY A 203 1.37 -20.89 -5.15
C GLY A 203 0.10 -21.14 -4.33
N ILE A 204 0.11 -20.68 -3.08
CA ILE A 204 -1.05 -20.77 -2.18
C ILE A 204 -1.72 -19.41 -2.11
N GLU A 205 -2.95 -19.33 -2.62
CA GLU A 205 -3.80 -18.15 -2.49
C GLU A 205 -4.13 -17.92 -1.00
N THR A 206 -3.72 -16.78 -0.46
CA THR A 206 -3.98 -16.39 0.93
C THR A 206 -5.20 -15.48 1.08
N VAL A 207 -5.90 -15.17 -0.02
CA VAL A 207 -7.09 -14.32 -0.09
C VAL A 207 -8.06 -14.87 -1.12
#